data_AF-X1QJB0-F1
#
_entry.id   AF-X1QJB0-F1
#
_cell.length_a   1.000
_cell.length_b   1.000
_cell.length_c   1.000
_cell.angle_alpha   90.00
_cell.angle_beta   90.00
_cell.angle_gamma   90.00
#
_symmetry.space_group_name_H-M   'P 1'
#
loop_
_entity.id
_entity.type
_entity.pdbx_description
1 polymer ?
#
loop_
_entity_poly.entity_id
_entity_poly.type
_entity_poly.pdbx_seq_one_letter_code
_entity_poly.pdbx_strand_id
1 'polypeptide(L)'
;MPVKVAEEHAGEELDCQIFFMDMRAFGKGFDAYYERAKELGVKYIRCRPSSVEEIAETKNLKINYVTDEGKMLTDQYDLVVLSVGLQPPELARKLNSNFGIKLNEHGFCWTDPFKPVESNKEGIFVCGPFTEPKDIPETVTQAGGAASKVLSLLSEVRGTLIKAKEYPPEKDVTGQAPRIGIFICHCGTNIAGVVDVLRVVEYAKTLPDVVYVENNLYTCSNDTQEKIKNLIEEHNLNRVVVASCTPRTHEPLFRNTVREAGLNPYLFEMANIRDQCSWVHMHEPEKATRKAKDLVRMAVVKVRLLEPLQRRKVKVNHNALVIGGGLSGMSAALEIAEQDYDVYLVEKERQLGGNLQRIHFLFNGGKPQEQLDSLIERVKGNDKIHLYTDTKISSIEGFLGKVFVFWMGNSSRRQD
;
A
#
# COMPACT_ATOMS: atom_id res chain seq x y z
N MET A 1 -7.57 8.71 11.44
CA MET A 1 -6.09 8.61 11.37
C MET A 1 -5.37 9.73 12.13
N PRO A 2 -5.81 11.01 12.08
CA PRO A 2 -5.03 12.11 12.66
C PRO A 2 -4.90 12.05 14.17
N VAL A 3 -5.95 11.63 14.90
CA VAL A 3 -5.97 11.76 16.36
C VAL A 3 -4.99 10.84 17.04
N LYS A 4 -4.97 9.54 16.72
CA LYS A 4 -3.96 8.62 17.29
C LYS A 4 -2.54 8.96 16.87
N VAL A 5 -2.35 9.37 15.62
CA VAL A 5 -1.04 9.85 15.17
C VAL A 5 -0.66 11.11 15.94
N ALA A 6 -1.60 12.02 16.21
CA ALA A 6 -1.36 13.20 17.01
C ALA A 6 -1.05 12.84 18.48
N GLU A 7 -1.80 11.94 19.12
CA GLU A 7 -1.51 11.43 20.48
C GLU A 7 -0.11 10.79 20.54
N GLU A 8 0.25 9.98 19.54
CA GLU A 8 1.58 9.36 19.44
C GLU A 8 2.72 10.39 19.36
N HIS A 9 2.46 11.62 18.88
CA HIS A 9 3.47 12.67 18.72
C HIS A 9 3.40 13.76 19.82
N ALA A 10 2.22 14.05 20.33
CA ALA A 10 1.96 15.10 21.32
C ALA A 10 1.92 14.57 22.76
N GLY A 11 1.80 13.25 22.96
CA GLY A 11 1.75 12.60 24.27
C GLY A 11 0.33 12.35 24.80
N GLU A 12 0.26 11.69 25.97
CA GLU A 12 -1.00 11.28 26.62
C GLU A 12 -1.84 12.46 27.16
N GLU A 13 -1.28 13.68 27.19
CA GLU A 13 -2.00 14.90 27.61
C GLU A 13 -2.87 15.50 26.50
N LEU A 14 -2.85 14.94 25.28
CA LEU A 14 -3.65 15.45 24.17
C LEU A 14 -5.15 15.16 24.38
N ASP A 15 -5.94 16.17 24.77
CA ASP A 15 -7.41 16.09 24.73
C ASP A 15 -7.91 16.44 23.33
N CYS A 16 -8.37 15.44 22.58
CA CYS A 16 -8.87 15.63 21.23
C CYS A 16 -10.41 15.60 21.17
N GLN A 17 -10.96 16.67 20.60
CA GLN A 17 -12.39 16.80 20.36
C GLN A 17 -12.67 17.05 18.87
N ILE A 18 -13.62 16.32 18.31
CA ILE A 18 -14.06 16.46 16.92
C ILE A 18 -15.47 17.01 16.92
N PHE A 19 -15.59 18.27 16.49
CA PHE A 19 -16.86 18.93 16.24
C PHE A 19 -17.39 18.59 14.86
N PHE A 20 -18.65 18.19 14.75
CA PHE A 20 -19.27 17.86 13.47
C PHE A 20 -20.77 18.18 13.46
N MET A 21 -21.32 18.56 12.31
CA MET A 21 -22.78 18.69 12.13
C MET A 21 -23.41 17.35 11.76
N ASP A 22 -22.78 16.68 10.78
CA ASP A 22 -23.16 15.35 10.31
C ASP A 22 -21.88 14.58 9.96
N MET A 23 -21.90 13.26 10.17
CA MET A 23 -20.75 12.39 9.92
C MET A 23 -21.17 11.17 9.11
N ARG A 24 -20.39 10.84 8.08
CA ARG A 24 -20.43 9.55 7.40
C ARG A 24 -19.00 9.03 7.27
N ALA A 25 -18.74 7.88 7.88
CA ALA A 25 -17.44 7.24 7.80
C ALA A 25 -17.36 6.45 6.49
N PHE A 26 -17.01 7.12 5.39
CA PHE A 26 -16.94 6.52 4.06
C PHE A 26 -15.82 5.47 3.97
N GLY A 27 -16.13 4.33 3.35
CA GLY A 27 -15.17 3.25 3.08
C GLY A 27 -15.34 2.05 4.00
N LYS A 28 -14.82 0.90 3.55
CA LYS A 28 -14.93 -0.36 4.30
C LYS A 28 -14.14 -0.28 5.61
N GLY A 29 -14.82 -0.48 6.74
CA GLY A 29 -14.20 -0.51 8.07
C GLY A 29 -14.02 0.87 8.71
N PHE A 30 -14.42 1.96 8.05
CA PHE A 30 -14.31 3.30 8.60
C PHE A 30 -15.30 3.58 9.74
N ASP A 31 -16.50 2.98 9.74
CA ASP A 31 -17.41 3.03 10.90
C ASP A 31 -16.79 2.36 12.13
N ALA A 32 -16.21 1.17 11.97
CA ALA A 32 -15.50 0.49 13.06
C ALA A 32 -14.27 1.30 13.53
N TYR A 33 -13.63 2.03 12.64
CA TYR A 33 -12.55 2.95 12.99
C TYR A 33 -13.05 4.14 13.82
N TYR A 34 -14.18 4.72 13.45
CA TYR A 34 -14.85 5.78 14.19
C TYR A 34 -15.24 5.33 15.60
N GLU A 35 -15.83 4.15 15.75
CA GLU A 35 -16.17 3.60 17.07
C GLU A 35 -14.92 3.33 17.92
N ARG A 36 -13.86 2.77 17.33
CA ARG A 36 -12.59 2.58 18.04
C ARG A 36 -11.97 3.89 18.51
N ALA A 37 -12.08 4.98 17.73
CA ALA A 37 -11.56 6.28 18.15
C ALA A 37 -12.28 6.79 19.42
N LYS A 38 -13.58 6.56 19.55
CA LYS A 38 -14.33 6.88 20.79
C LYS A 38 -13.85 6.06 21.98
N GLU A 39 -13.66 4.76 21.79
CA GLU A 39 -13.14 3.86 22.85
C GLU A 39 -11.78 4.30 23.38
N LEU A 40 -11.00 4.98 22.54
CA LEU A 40 -9.69 5.53 22.85
C LEU A 40 -9.74 6.93 23.49
N GLY A 41 -10.92 7.52 23.70
CA GLY A 41 -11.09 8.79 24.40
C GLY A 41 -11.35 10.02 23.51
N VAL A 42 -11.37 9.85 22.18
CA VAL A 42 -11.68 10.96 21.26
C VAL A 42 -13.15 11.36 21.42
N LYS A 43 -13.41 12.62 21.80
CA LYS A 43 -14.76 13.12 22.01
C LYS A 43 -15.35 13.62 20.69
N TYR A 44 -16.40 12.97 20.23
CA TYR A 44 -17.14 13.42 19.05
C TYR A 44 -18.36 14.22 19.49
N ILE A 45 -18.35 15.53 19.21
CA ILE A 45 -19.38 16.47 19.62
C ILE A 45 -20.20 16.86 18.41
N ARG A 46 -21.46 16.41 18.37
CA ARG A 46 -22.40 16.85 17.34
C ARG A 46 -22.91 18.25 17.67
N CYS A 47 -22.57 19.21 16.83
CA CYS A 47 -22.93 20.61 17.05
C CYS A 47 -22.77 21.44 15.77
N ARG A 48 -23.14 22.72 15.86
CA ARG A 48 -22.87 23.73 14.83
C ARG A 48 -21.86 24.76 15.35
N PRO A 49 -20.57 24.66 14.99
CA PRO A 49 -19.60 25.72 15.27
C PRO A 49 -20.03 27.03 14.59
N SER A 50 -20.05 28.13 15.34
CA SER A 50 -20.51 29.45 14.88
C SER A 50 -19.37 30.45 14.69
N SER A 51 -18.33 30.41 15.52
CA SER A 51 -17.13 31.23 15.35
C SER A 51 -15.90 30.60 16.00
N VAL A 52 -14.73 30.97 15.49
CA VAL A 52 -13.42 30.70 16.09
C VAL A 52 -12.72 32.04 16.27
N GLU A 53 -12.33 32.36 17.50
CA GLU A 53 -11.72 33.64 17.86
C GLU A 53 -10.42 33.39 18.64
N GLU A 54 -9.36 34.12 18.33
CA GLU A 54 -8.13 34.08 19.14
C GLU A 54 -8.31 34.93 20.40
N ILE A 55 -7.96 34.36 21.56
CA ILE A 55 -7.93 35.07 22.85
C ILE A 55 -6.62 35.86 22.93
N ALA A 56 -6.71 37.17 23.14
CA ALA A 56 -5.56 38.07 23.05
C ALA A 56 -4.45 37.75 24.07
N GLU A 57 -4.84 37.36 25.29
CA GLU A 57 -3.94 37.12 26.42
C GLU A 57 -3.19 35.78 26.31
N THR A 58 -3.91 34.71 25.97
CA THR A 58 -3.38 33.34 25.97
C THR A 58 -2.92 32.86 24.60
N LYS A 59 -3.40 33.50 23.52
CA LYS A 59 -3.28 33.02 22.14
C LYS A 59 -4.04 31.72 21.84
N ASN A 60 -4.85 31.24 22.79
CA ASN A 60 -5.72 30.08 22.58
C ASN A 60 -6.90 30.44 21.68
N LEU A 61 -7.48 29.43 21.07
CA LEU A 61 -8.60 29.55 20.16
C LEU A 61 -9.90 29.20 20.89
N LYS A 62 -10.81 30.16 20.91
CA LYS A 62 -12.15 30.03 21.47
C LYS A 62 -13.11 29.57 20.37
N ILE A 63 -13.73 28.40 20.56
CA ILE A 63 -14.78 27.89 19.69
C ILE A 63 -16.13 28.16 20.34
N ASN A 64 -17.03 28.85 19.62
CA ASN A 64 -18.43 28.97 19.99
C ASN A 64 -19.25 28.01 19.14
N TYR A 65 -20.17 27.25 19.73
CA TYR A 65 -21.00 26.30 19.00
C TYR A 65 -22.38 26.11 19.64
N VAL A 66 -23.32 25.65 18.83
CA VAL A 66 -24.69 25.33 19.26
C VAL A 66 -24.89 23.82 19.26
N THR A 67 -25.30 23.25 20.40
CA THR A 67 -25.62 21.82 20.52
C THR A 67 -26.94 21.49 19.83
N ASP A 68 -27.23 20.20 19.65
CA ASP A 68 -28.52 19.74 19.11
C ASP A 68 -29.72 20.17 19.97
N GLU A 69 -29.51 20.45 21.25
CA GLU A 69 -30.51 20.97 22.19
C GLU A 69 -30.72 22.49 22.08
N GLY A 70 -30.00 23.17 21.17
CA GLY A 70 -30.07 24.61 20.99
C GLY A 70 -29.30 25.42 22.04
N LYS A 71 -28.48 24.77 22.88
CA LYS A 71 -27.63 25.47 23.86
C LYS A 71 -26.38 26.00 23.17
N MET A 72 -26.07 27.27 23.44
CA MET A 72 -24.81 27.87 23.02
C MET A 72 -23.73 27.57 24.06
N LEU A 73 -22.65 26.93 23.63
CA LEU A 73 -21.50 26.58 24.44
C LEU A 73 -20.23 27.20 23.84
N THR A 74 -19.23 27.31 24.71
CA THR A 74 -17.93 27.91 24.38
C THR A 74 -16.84 27.08 25.04
N ASP A 75 -15.89 26.62 24.24
CA ASP A 75 -14.70 25.91 24.70
C ASP A 75 -13.42 26.56 24.15
N GLN A 76 -12.29 26.33 24.81
CA GLN A 76 -10.98 26.88 24.43
C GLN A 76 -10.00 25.76 24.10
N TYR A 77 -9.19 25.96 23.05
CA TYR A 77 -8.23 24.98 22.55
C TYR A 77 -6.92 25.65 22.16
N ASP A 78 -5.81 24.94 22.31
CA ASP A 78 -4.49 25.43 21.86
C ASP A 78 -4.34 25.35 20.34
N LEU A 79 -5.10 24.47 19.68
CA LEU A 79 -5.12 24.30 18.23
C LEU A 79 -6.51 23.90 17.74
N VAL A 80 -6.98 24.56 16.67
CA VAL A 80 -8.21 24.20 15.95
C VAL A 80 -7.84 23.97 14.50
N VAL A 81 -8.13 22.77 14.00
CA VAL A 81 -7.87 22.39 12.61
C VAL A 81 -9.19 22.24 11.87
N LEU A 82 -9.39 23.05 10.83
CA LEU A 82 -10.51 22.87 9.93
C LEU A 82 -10.24 21.70 8.98
N SER A 83 -10.97 20.59 9.17
CA SER A 83 -10.95 19.47 8.24
C SER A 83 -11.70 19.84 6.95
N VAL A 84 -10.96 20.20 5.90
CA VAL A 84 -11.52 20.54 4.59
C VAL A 84 -11.60 19.30 3.68
N GLY A 85 -12.60 19.26 2.81
CA GLY A 85 -12.69 18.26 1.76
C GLY A 85 -11.63 18.47 0.67
N LEU A 86 -11.40 17.44 -0.15
CA LEU A 86 -10.54 17.57 -1.33
C LEU A 86 -11.32 18.26 -2.44
N GLN A 87 -10.69 19.25 -3.08
CA GLN A 87 -11.20 19.90 -4.29
C GLN A 87 -10.24 19.61 -5.45
N PRO A 88 -10.75 19.47 -6.69
CA PRO A 88 -9.88 19.30 -7.84
C PRO A 88 -9.04 20.56 -8.07
N PRO A 89 -7.77 20.43 -8.48
CA PRO A 89 -6.92 21.59 -8.74
C PRO A 89 -7.44 22.39 -9.94
N GLU A 90 -7.13 23.69 -10.02
CA GLU A 90 -7.48 24.53 -11.18
C GLU A 90 -6.96 23.95 -12.51
N LEU A 91 -5.83 23.23 -12.45
CA LEU A 91 -5.24 22.51 -13.58
C LEU A 91 -6.21 21.51 -14.22
N ALA A 92 -7.18 20.95 -13.48
CA ALA A 92 -8.20 20.06 -14.02
C ALA A 92 -9.00 20.70 -15.16
N ARG A 93 -9.34 22.00 -15.04
CA ARG A 93 -10.04 22.75 -16.09
C ARG A 93 -9.17 22.94 -17.32
N LYS A 94 -7.87 23.18 -17.13
CA LYS A 94 -6.91 23.28 -18.25
C LYS A 94 -6.76 21.93 -18.97
N LEU A 95 -6.73 20.81 -18.23
CA LEU A 95 -6.70 19.47 -18.83
C LEU A 95 -7.97 19.20 -19.65
N ASN A 96 -9.14 19.58 -19.15
CA ASN A 96 -10.39 19.53 -19.92
C ASN A 96 -10.29 20.34 -21.22
N SER A 97 -9.82 21.59 -21.17
CA SER A 97 -9.70 22.42 -22.38
C SER A 97 -8.67 21.89 -23.39
N ASN A 98 -7.55 21.36 -22.91
CA ASN A 98 -6.45 20.90 -23.77
C ASN A 98 -6.70 19.52 -24.37
N PHE A 99 -7.23 18.58 -23.59
CA PHE A 99 -7.38 17.17 -23.98
C PHE A 99 -8.83 16.77 -24.24
N GLY A 100 -9.80 17.62 -23.90
CA GLY A 100 -11.24 17.33 -24.04
C GLY A 100 -11.76 16.27 -23.07
N ILE A 101 -11.05 16.02 -21.96
CA ILE A 101 -11.52 15.13 -20.90
C ILE A 101 -12.75 15.73 -20.20
N LYS A 102 -13.81 14.96 -20.03
CA LYS A 102 -15.04 15.39 -19.37
C LYS A 102 -14.79 15.50 -17.86
N LEU A 103 -15.26 16.59 -17.25
CA LEU A 103 -15.30 16.72 -15.80
C LEU A 103 -16.74 16.48 -15.29
N ASN A 104 -16.88 16.02 -14.05
CA ASN A 104 -18.18 15.96 -13.37
C ASN A 104 -18.58 17.33 -12.81
N GLU A 105 -19.76 17.43 -12.20
CA GLU A 105 -20.29 18.67 -11.61
C GLU A 105 -19.40 19.25 -10.49
N HIS A 106 -18.54 18.42 -9.90
CA HIS A 106 -17.60 18.81 -8.86
C HIS A 106 -16.21 19.19 -9.41
N GLY A 107 -15.98 19.06 -10.72
CA GLY A 107 -14.71 19.40 -11.39
C GLY A 107 -13.66 18.30 -11.40
N PHE A 108 -13.98 17.08 -10.95
CA PHE A 108 -13.11 15.91 -11.08
C PHE A 108 -13.28 15.27 -12.45
N CYS A 109 -12.33 14.41 -12.86
CA CYS A 109 -12.46 13.66 -14.10
C CYS A 109 -13.68 12.73 -14.04
N TRP A 110 -14.60 12.88 -14.99
CA TRP A 110 -15.75 11.98 -15.11
C TRP A 110 -15.27 10.64 -15.68
N THR A 111 -15.76 9.54 -15.09
CA THR A 111 -15.55 8.17 -15.55
C THR A 111 -16.89 7.42 -15.57
N ASP A 112 -17.02 6.43 -16.44
CA ASP A 112 -18.15 5.51 -16.38
C ASP A 112 -17.98 4.57 -15.15
N PRO A 113 -19.04 4.30 -14.36
CA PRO A 113 -18.96 3.36 -13.23
C PRO A 113 -18.42 1.97 -13.57
N PHE A 114 -18.62 1.50 -14.81
CA PHE A 114 -18.10 0.22 -15.30
C PHE A 114 -16.72 0.33 -15.96
N LYS A 115 -16.22 1.56 -16.14
CA LYS A 115 -14.87 1.87 -16.63
C LYS A 115 -14.20 2.90 -15.73
N PRO A 116 -13.97 2.59 -14.44
CA PRO A 116 -13.61 3.57 -13.42
C PRO A 116 -12.19 4.16 -13.57
N VAL A 117 -11.42 3.69 -14.55
CA VAL A 117 -10.04 4.11 -14.83
C VAL A 117 -9.87 4.71 -16.23
N GLU A 118 -10.96 4.81 -17.01
CA GLU A 118 -10.96 5.35 -18.36
C GLU A 118 -11.67 6.70 -18.37
N SER A 119 -11.08 7.69 -19.03
CA SER A 119 -11.79 8.94 -19.31
C SER A 119 -12.76 8.76 -20.48
N ASN A 120 -13.51 9.81 -20.83
CA ASN A 120 -14.32 9.82 -22.05
C ASN A 120 -13.48 9.89 -23.35
N LYS A 121 -12.16 10.02 -23.25
CA LYS A 121 -11.23 10.08 -24.38
C LYS A 121 -10.44 8.78 -24.45
N GLU A 122 -10.48 8.15 -25.61
CA GLU A 122 -9.72 6.95 -25.89
C GLU A 122 -8.21 7.21 -25.70
N GLY A 123 -7.50 6.24 -25.12
CA GLY A 123 -6.08 6.35 -24.80
C GLY A 123 -5.75 7.22 -23.58
N ILE A 124 -6.73 7.89 -22.95
CA ILE A 124 -6.54 8.69 -21.74
C ILE A 124 -7.15 7.96 -20.54
N PHE A 125 -6.28 7.50 -19.64
CA PHE A 125 -6.63 6.82 -18.40
C PHE A 125 -6.46 7.72 -17.20
N VAL A 126 -7.19 7.43 -16.13
CA VAL A 126 -7.22 8.24 -14.91
C VAL A 126 -7.24 7.33 -13.68
N CYS A 127 -6.61 7.78 -12.59
CA CYS A 127 -6.62 7.07 -11.31
C CYS A 127 -6.49 8.04 -10.14
N GLY A 128 -6.81 7.54 -8.95
CA GLY A 128 -6.60 8.25 -7.69
C GLY A 128 -7.53 9.45 -7.52
N PRO A 129 -7.12 10.43 -6.67
CA PRO A 129 -7.96 11.53 -6.25
C PRO A 129 -8.45 12.47 -7.37
N PHE A 130 -7.95 12.32 -8.59
CA PHE A 130 -8.46 13.10 -9.73
C PHE A 130 -9.85 12.65 -10.19
N THR A 131 -10.28 11.42 -9.86
CA THR A 131 -11.64 10.94 -10.19
C THR A 131 -12.66 11.31 -9.11
N GLU A 132 -12.30 11.17 -7.83
CA GLU A 132 -13.01 11.68 -6.66
C GLU A 132 -12.11 11.52 -5.41
N PRO A 133 -12.43 12.12 -4.25
CA PRO A 133 -11.70 11.87 -3.01
C PRO A 133 -11.63 10.38 -2.67
N LYS A 134 -10.41 9.87 -2.43
CA LYS A 134 -10.14 8.44 -2.22
C LYS A 134 -9.08 8.23 -1.16
N ASP A 135 -9.10 7.05 -0.55
CA ASP A 135 -8.02 6.61 0.31
C ASP A 135 -6.83 6.03 -0.50
N ILE A 136 -5.74 5.72 0.20
CA ILE A 136 -4.52 5.18 -0.40
C ILE A 136 -4.79 3.81 -1.05
N PRO A 137 -5.42 2.81 -0.37
CA PRO A 137 -5.76 1.53 -0.99
C PRO A 137 -6.55 1.63 -2.30
N GLU A 138 -7.61 2.46 -2.33
CA GLU A 138 -8.42 2.67 -3.53
C GLU A 138 -7.62 3.32 -4.65
N THR A 139 -6.78 4.31 -4.29
CA THR A 139 -5.88 4.97 -5.23
C THR A 139 -4.89 3.99 -5.87
N VAL A 140 -4.27 3.12 -5.07
CA VAL A 140 -3.34 2.09 -5.56
C VAL A 140 -4.06 1.08 -6.46
N THR A 141 -5.29 0.68 -6.09
CA THR A 141 -6.11 -0.23 -6.88
C THR A 141 -6.45 0.37 -8.24
N GLN A 142 -6.90 1.62 -8.29
CA GLN A 142 -7.17 2.32 -9.55
C GLN A 142 -5.90 2.52 -10.38
N ALA A 143 -4.77 2.84 -9.76
CA ALA A 143 -3.50 2.98 -10.45
C ALA A 143 -3.08 1.67 -11.13
N GLY A 144 -3.27 0.53 -10.45
CA GLY A 144 -3.07 -0.80 -11.03
C GLY A 144 -4.01 -1.08 -12.22
N GLY A 145 -5.29 -0.72 -12.10
CA GLY A 145 -6.25 -0.86 -13.18
C GLY A 145 -5.92 0.00 -14.41
N ALA A 146 -5.56 1.27 -14.20
CA ALA A 146 -5.13 2.18 -15.26
C ALA A 146 -3.85 1.67 -15.95
N ALA A 147 -2.86 1.21 -15.18
CA ALA A 147 -1.64 0.62 -15.73
C ALA A 147 -1.96 -0.63 -16.57
N SER A 148 -2.90 -1.46 -16.13
CA SER A 148 -3.32 -2.63 -16.90
C SER A 148 -3.91 -2.23 -18.26
N LYS A 149 -4.80 -1.24 -18.29
CA LYS A 149 -5.38 -0.75 -19.55
C LYS A 149 -4.33 -0.21 -20.52
N VAL A 150 -3.33 0.49 -20.00
CA VAL A 150 -2.18 0.95 -20.80
C VAL A 150 -1.39 -0.24 -21.34
N LEU A 151 -1.17 -1.29 -20.54
CA LEU A 151 -0.44 -2.49 -20.98
C LEU A 151 -1.18 -3.30 -22.05
N SER A 152 -2.51 -3.27 -22.04
CA SER A 152 -3.36 -3.84 -23.10
C SER A 152 -3.16 -3.09 -24.42
N LEU A 153 -3.14 -1.75 -24.40
CA LEU A 153 -2.84 -0.95 -25.60
C LEU A 153 -1.41 -1.16 -26.13
N LEU A 154 -0.45 -1.44 -25.24
CA LEU A 154 0.96 -1.60 -25.58
C LEU A 154 1.36 -3.06 -25.79
N SER A 155 0.42 -3.99 -25.93
CA SER A 155 0.70 -5.43 -25.97
C SER A 155 1.67 -5.82 -27.08
N GLU A 156 1.47 -5.33 -28.30
CA GLU A 156 2.30 -5.63 -29.48
C GLU A 156 3.75 -5.14 -29.38
N VAL A 157 3.97 -4.05 -28.63
CA VAL A 157 5.29 -3.40 -28.47
C VAL A 157 5.83 -3.58 -27.05
N ARG A 158 5.24 -4.48 -26.26
CA ARG A 158 5.58 -4.66 -24.86
C ARG A 158 7.06 -4.98 -24.71
N GLY A 159 7.73 -4.21 -23.85
CA GLY A 159 9.12 -4.45 -23.53
C GLY A 159 10.15 -3.86 -24.49
N THR A 160 9.74 -3.35 -25.66
CA THR A 160 10.65 -2.83 -26.69
C THR A 160 11.50 -1.63 -26.23
N LEU A 161 10.99 -0.85 -25.26
CA LEU A 161 11.68 0.31 -24.68
C LEU A 161 12.08 0.11 -23.21
N ILE A 162 12.06 -1.12 -22.69
CA ILE A 162 12.52 -1.39 -21.33
C ILE A 162 14.05 -1.30 -21.30
N LYS A 163 14.58 -0.27 -20.63
CA LYS A 163 15.99 -0.24 -20.24
C LYS A 163 16.16 -1.05 -18.95
N ALA A 164 16.87 -2.17 -19.04
CA ALA A 164 17.21 -2.95 -17.86
C ALA A 164 18.01 -2.08 -16.89
N LYS A 165 17.66 -2.13 -15.60
CA LYS A 165 18.46 -1.48 -14.57
C LYS A 165 19.81 -2.18 -14.46
N GLU A 166 20.86 -1.45 -14.76
CA GLU A 166 22.23 -1.89 -14.57
C GLU A 166 22.63 -1.66 -13.11
N TYR A 167 23.23 -2.67 -12.50
CA TYR A 167 23.79 -2.60 -11.16
C TYR A 167 25.31 -2.59 -11.27
N PRO A 168 26.02 -1.95 -10.33
CA PRO A 168 27.47 -2.08 -10.28
C PRO A 168 27.87 -3.56 -10.13
N PRO A 169 29.09 -3.92 -10.56
CA PRO A 169 29.63 -5.26 -10.33
C PRO A 169 29.53 -5.66 -8.86
N GLU A 170 29.15 -6.91 -8.61
CA GLU A 170 29.09 -7.43 -7.25
C GLU A 170 30.50 -7.49 -6.65
N LYS A 171 30.69 -6.90 -5.47
CA LYS A 171 31.92 -6.93 -4.70
C LYS A 171 32.14 -8.35 -4.19
N ASP A 172 33.28 -8.95 -4.54
CA ASP A 172 33.67 -10.23 -3.96
C ASP A 172 34.11 -10.02 -2.51
N VAL A 173 33.41 -10.67 -1.59
CA VAL A 173 33.65 -10.59 -0.15
C VAL A 173 34.13 -11.94 0.41
N THR A 174 34.44 -12.90 -0.47
CA THR A 174 34.87 -14.24 -0.09
C THR A 174 36.16 -14.18 0.71
N GLY A 175 36.21 -14.87 1.85
CA GLY A 175 37.39 -14.90 2.73
C GLY A 175 37.65 -13.60 3.51
N GLN A 176 36.83 -12.56 3.36
CA GLN A 176 36.96 -11.33 4.14
C GLN A 176 36.30 -11.48 5.51
N ALA A 177 36.88 -10.86 6.54
CA ALA A 177 36.23 -10.74 7.84
C ALA A 177 34.93 -9.90 7.72
N PRO A 178 33.87 -10.22 8.47
CA PRO A 178 32.65 -9.42 8.43
C PRO A 178 32.91 -7.95 8.84
N ARG A 179 32.28 -7.03 8.11
CA ARG A 179 32.29 -5.59 8.34
C ARG A 179 30.85 -5.10 8.22
N ILE A 180 30.21 -4.98 9.37
CA ILE A 180 28.75 -4.83 9.46
C ILE A 180 28.39 -3.36 9.65
N GLY A 181 27.51 -2.84 8.79
CA GLY A 181 26.80 -1.59 9.02
C GLY A 181 25.40 -1.85 9.53
N ILE A 182 25.00 -1.18 10.61
CA ILE A 182 23.67 -1.31 11.20
C ILE A 182 22.92 0.01 11.05
N PHE A 183 21.72 -0.01 10.50
CA PHE A 183 20.87 1.16 10.32
C PHE A 183 19.61 0.99 11.15
N ILE A 184 19.45 1.82 12.19
CA ILE A 184 18.34 1.71 13.14
C ILE A 184 17.32 2.82 12.85
N CYS A 185 16.06 2.42 12.65
CA CYS A 185 14.97 3.29 12.25
C CYS A 185 14.13 3.76 13.45
N HIS A 186 13.72 5.02 13.44
CA HIS A 186 12.70 5.56 14.36
C HIS A 186 11.29 5.30 13.86
N CYS A 187 11.11 5.31 12.53
CA CYS A 187 9.81 5.24 11.87
C CYS A 187 8.84 6.32 12.40
N GLY A 188 9.35 7.54 12.56
CA GLY A 188 8.66 8.59 13.33
C GLY A 188 8.56 8.16 14.79
N THR A 189 7.36 8.13 15.34
CA THR A 189 7.09 7.67 16.71
C THR A 189 6.77 6.18 16.79
N ASN A 190 6.59 5.48 15.65
CA ASN A 190 6.17 4.08 15.65
C ASN A 190 7.17 3.14 16.34
N ILE A 191 8.48 3.43 16.26
CA ILE A 191 9.51 2.72 17.01
C ILE A 191 10.00 3.60 18.16
N ALA A 192 10.39 4.84 17.86
CA ALA A 192 11.02 5.74 18.83
C ALA A 192 10.09 6.16 19.99
N GLY A 193 8.77 6.05 19.84
CA GLY A 193 7.82 6.32 20.92
C GLY A 193 7.79 5.24 22.01
N VAL A 194 8.40 4.07 21.78
CA VAL A 194 8.42 2.95 22.74
C VAL A 194 9.83 2.42 22.98
N VAL A 195 10.64 2.29 21.93
CA VAL A 195 12.01 1.79 22.01
C VAL A 195 12.95 2.99 22.07
N ASP A 196 13.83 3.02 23.08
CA ASP A 196 14.92 3.99 23.13
C ASP A 196 15.96 3.64 22.05
N VAL A 197 15.79 4.23 20.88
CA VAL A 197 16.61 3.98 19.70
C VAL A 197 18.07 4.34 19.95
N LEU A 198 18.35 5.40 20.70
CA LEU A 198 19.72 5.83 21.00
C LEU A 198 20.45 4.79 21.86
N ARG A 199 19.77 4.22 22.87
CA ARG A 199 20.33 3.10 23.65
C ARG A 199 20.56 1.86 22.82
N VAL A 200 19.73 1.60 21.80
CA VAL A 200 19.95 0.48 20.86
C VAL A 200 21.15 0.77 19.96
N VAL A 201 21.32 2.01 19.48
CA VAL A 201 22.49 2.46 18.70
C VAL A 201 23.78 2.26 19.49
N GLU A 202 23.85 2.77 20.72
CA GLU A 202 25.05 2.62 21.56
C GLU A 202 25.35 1.16 21.87
N TYR A 203 24.34 0.33 22.11
CA TYR A 203 24.53 -1.09 22.29
C TYR A 203 25.06 -1.78 21.01
N ALA A 204 24.47 -1.45 19.85
CA ALA A 204 24.84 -2.04 18.56
C ALA A 204 26.30 -1.80 18.20
N LYS A 205 26.86 -0.64 18.57
CA LYS A 205 28.29 -0.31 18.39
C LYS A 205 29.23 -1.24 19.16
N THR A 206 28.76 -1.90 20.22
CA THR A 206 29.58 -2.83 21.02
C THR A 206 29.58 -4.25 20.49
N LEU A 207 28.75 -4.56 19.48
CA LEU A 207 28.65 -5.90 18.92
C LEU A 207 29.85 -6.20 18.02
N PRO A 208 30.39 -7.45 18.04
CA PRO A 208 31.59 -7.75 17.29
C PRO A 208 31.34 -7.75 15.77
N ASP A 209 32.35 -7.28 15.03
CA ASP A 209 32.37 -7.01 13.58
C ASP A 209 31.51 -5.83 13.10
N VAL A 210 30.86 -5.10 14.02
CA VAL A 210 30.14 -3.87 13.70
C VAL A 210 31.13 -2.71 13.52
N VAL A 211 31.15 -2.15 12.33
CA VAL A 211 32.06 -1.06 11.94
C VAL A 211 31.33 0.29 11.94
N TYR A 212 30.04 0.28 11.65
CA TYR A 212 29.22 1.50 11.57
C TYR A 212 27.81 1.27 12.09
N VAL A 213 27.27 2.26 12.81
CA VAL A 213 25.87 2.26 13.25
C VAL A 213 25.28 3.64 12.97
N GLU A 214 24.22 3.65 12.17
CA GLU A 214 23.47 4.85 11.80
C GLU A 214 22.14 4.93 12.54
N ASN A 215 21.73 6.16 12.83
CA ASN A 215 20.47 6.48 13.47
C ASN A 215 19.58 7.29 12.52
N ASN A 216 18.51 6.68 12.00
CA ASN A 216 17.68 7.27 10.93
C ASN A 216 16.24 7.49 11.36
N LEU A 217 15.67 8.65 11.00
CA LEU A 217 14.24 8.91 11.22
C LEU A 217 13.36 7.96 10.40
N TYR A 218 13.66 7.83 9.10
CA TYR A 218 12.96 6.95 8.17
C TYR A 218 13.96 6.22 7.25
N THR A 219 14.38 5.02 7.63
CA THR A 219 15.40 4.27 6.87
C THR A 219 14.96 3.92 5.44
N CYS A 220 13.66 3.80 5.17
CA CYS A 220 13.14 3.50 3.83
C CYS A 220 13.01 4.73 2.91
N SER A 221 13.25 5.96 3.39
CA SER A 221 13.17 7.14 2.53
C SER A 221 14.24 7.12 1.43
N ASN A 222 13.96 7.77 0.29
CA ASN A 222 14.90 7.81 -0.84
C ASN A 222 16.25 8.40 -0.43
N ASP A 223 16.25 9.52 0.30
CA ASP A 223 17.48 10.17 0.78
C ASP A 223 18.30 9.25 1.69
N THR A 224 17.63 8.48 2.56
CA THR A 224 18.33 7.54 3.44
C THR A 224 18.86 6.33 2.67
N GLN A 225 18.18 5.87 1.63
CA GLN A 225 18.69 4.81 0.77
C GLN A 225 19.96 5.24 0.02
N GLU A 226 20.01 6.47 -0.51
CA GLU A 226 21.24 7.03 -1.07
C GLU A 226 22.36 7.10 -0.03
N LYS A 227 22.05 7.56 1.19
CA LYS A 227 23.01 7.60 2.29
C LYS A 227 23.54 6.21 2.66
N ILE A 228 22.68 5.18 2.71
CA ILE A 228 23.09 3.80 2.96
C ILE A 228 24.10 3.34 1.91
N LYS A 229 23.87 3.63 0.63
CA LYS A 229 24.80 3.25 -0.45
C LYS A 229 26.17 3.88 -0.26
N ASN A 230 26.20 5.19 0.02
CA ASN A 230 27.44 5.92 0.25
C ASN A 230 28.20 5.36 1.46
N LEU A 231 27.51 5.06 2.56
CA LEU A 231 28.11 4.52 3.79
C LEU A 231 28.63 3.09 3.61
N ILE A 232 28.02 2.28 2.74
CA ILE A 232 28.54 0.96 2.36
C ILE A 232 29.91 1.11 1.71
N GLU A 233 30.08 2.11 0.85
CA GLU A 233 31.37 2.40 0.20
C GLU A 233 32.37 3.02 1.18
N GLU A 234 31.98 4.10 1.87
CA GLU A 234 32.83 4.85 2.80
C GLU A 234 33.46 3.96 3.89
N HIS A 235 32.65 3.08 4.49
CA HIS A 235 33.11 2.21 5.57
C HIS A 235 33.56 0.83 5.08
N ASN A 236 33.59 0.58 3.78
CA ASN A 236 33.89 -0.73 3.18
C ASN A 236 33.07 -1.85 3.86
N LEU A 237 31.75 -1.65 3.93
CA LEU A 237 30.84 -2.61 4.54
C LEU A 237 30.64 -3.81 3.62
N ASN A 238 30.67 -5.01 4.18
CA ASN A 238 30.39 -6.24 3.45
C ASN A 238 29.19 -7.01 4.00
N ARG A 239 28.52 -6.46 5.02
CA ARG A 239 27.26 -6.95 5.60
C ARG A 239 26.42 -5.77 6.05
N VAL A 240 25.10 -5.86 5.89
CA VAL A 240 24.18 -4.78 6.30
C VAL A 240 23.05 -5.34 7.15
N VAL A 241 22.77 -4.67 8.26
CA VAL A 241 21.58 -4.94 9.10
C VAL A 241 20.71 -3.68 9.11
N VAL A 242 19.42 -3.84 8.87
CA VAL A 242 18.44 -2.77 9.09
C VAL A 242 17.50 -3.16 10.23
N ALA A 243 17.51 -2.39 11.31
CA ALA A 243 16.61 -2.57 12.44
C ALA A 243 15.40 -1.64 12.29
N SER A 244 14.28 -2.18 11.80
CA SER A 244 13.09 -1.38 11.51
C SER A 244 11.79 -2.21 11.56
N CYS A 245 11.04 -2.21 10.46
CA CYS A 245 9.76 -2.87 10.24
C CYS A 245 9.90 -4.34 9.80
N THR A 246 8.79 -4.96 9.44
CA THR A 246 8.75 -6.32 8.93
C THR A 246 9.51 -6.50 7.60
N PRO A 247 10.30 -7.59 7.44
CA PRO A 247 10.93 -7.92 6.17
C PRO A 247 9.92 -8.19 5.06
N ARG A 248 8.67 -8.56 5.38
CA ARG A 248 7.61 -8.80 4.40
C ARG A 248 7.29 -7.57 3.54
N THR A 249 7.55 -6.37 4.06
CA THR A 249 7.24 -5.12 3.38
C THR A 249 8.47 -4.54 2.69
N HIS A 250 9.57 -4.37 3.42
CA HIS A 250 10.71 -3.57 2.94
C HIS A 250 12.01 -4.36 2.71
N GLU A 251 12.04 -5.69 2.92
CA GLU A 251 13.24 -6.48 2.57
C GLU A 251 13.62 -6.34 1.08
N PRO A 252 12.67 -6.40 0.12
CA PRO A 252 13.01 -6.21 -1.29
C PRO A 252 13.63 -4.83 -1.58
N LEU A 253 13.18 -3.78 -0.87
CA LEU A 253 13.70 -2.42 -1.00
C LEU A 253 15.16 -2.36 -0.57
N PHE A 254 15.46 -2.78 0.66
CA PHE A 254 16.82 -2.71 1.19
C PHE A 254 17.79 -3.66 0.48
N ARG A 255 17.31 -4.84 0.07
CA ARG A 255 18.09 -5.74 -0.80
C ARG A 255 18.47 -5.06 -2.12
N ASN A 256 17.57 -4.26 -2.68
CA ASN A 256 17.87 -3.47 -3.87
C ASN A 256 18.86 -2.33 -3.56
N THR A 257 18.69 -1.63 -2.43
CA THR A 257 19.63 -0.58 -1.98
C THR A 257 21.06 -1.10 -1.83
N VAL A 258 21.28 -2.22 -1.15
CA VAL A 258 22.64 -2.77 -0.97
C VAL A 258 23.22 -3.27 -2.30
N ARG A 259 22.37 -3.79 -3.19
CA ARG A 259 22.77 -4.23 -4.54
C ARG A 259 23.22 -3.05 -5.41
N GLU A 260 22.57 -1.90 -5.29
CA GLU A 260 23.02 -0.67 -5.93
C GLU A 260 24.36 -0.14 -5.39
N ALA A 261 24.77 -0.55 -4.19
CA ALA A 261 26.12 -0.30 -3.66
C ALA A 261 27.15 -1.40 -4.01
N GLY A 262 26.77 -2.34 -4.89
CA GLY A 262 27.59 -3.47 -5.31
C GLY A 262 27.66 -4.63 -4.31
N LEU A 263 26.88 -4.62 -3.24
CA LEU A 263 26.86 -5.73 -2.28
C LEU A 263 25.82 -6.80 -2.67
N ASN A 264 26.15 -8.08 -2.49
CA ASN A 264 25.20 -9.15 -2.73
C ASN A 264 23.93 -8.97 -1.86
N PRO A 265 22.71 -9.04 -2.42
CA PRO A 265 21.47 -8.77 -1.69
C PRO A 265 21.16 -9.80 -0.58
N TYR A 266 21.89 -10.90 -0.51
CA TYR A 266 21.74 -11.92 0.53
C TYR A 266 22.74 -11.74 1.69
N LEU A 267 23.59 -10.71 1.63
CA LEU A 267 24.46 -10.26 2.72
C LEU A 267 23.78 -9.18 3.58
N PHE A 268 22.45 -9.18 3.57
CA PHE A 268 21.57 -8.23 4.22
C PHE A 268 20.60 -8.96 5.14
N GLU A 269 20.38 -8.41 6.34
CA GLU A 269 19.40 -8.94 7.31
C GLU A 269 18.54 -7.81 7.90
N MET A 270 17.28 -8.11 8.21
CA MET A 270 16.39 -7.19 8.94
C MET A 270 16.14 -7.64 10.37
N ALA A 271 16.31 -6.73 11.33
CA ALA A 271 15.80 -6.89 12.68
C ALA A 271 14.44 -6.19 12.78
N ASN A 272 13.36 -6.95 12.99
CA ASN A 272 12.02 -6.39 13.13
C ASN A 272 11.81 -5.87 14.56
N ILE A 273 12.11 -4.59 14.78
CA ILE A 273 11.96 -3.92 16.07
C ILE A 273 10.67 -3.07 16.16
N ARG A 274 9.82 -3.13 15.13
CA ARG A 274 8.51 -2.45 15.13
C ARG A 274 7.36 -3.40 15.41
N ASP A 275 6.96 -4.15 14.39
CA ASP A 275 5.80 -5.03 14.41
C ASP A 275 5.94 -6.14 15.48
N GLN A 276 7.18 -6.60 15.73
CA GLN A 276 7.49 -7.62 16.73
C GLN A 276 8.05 -7.06 18.05
N CYS A 277 8.20 -5.73 18.16
CA CYS A 277 8.71 -5.11 19.37
C CYS A 277 7.92 -3.85 19.77
N SER A 278 8.20 -2.67 19.22
CA SER A 278 7.59 -1.41 19.68
C SER A 278 6.05 -1.46 19.75
N TRP A 279 5.39 -1.93 18.69
CA TRP A 279 3.93 -1.93 18.61
C TRP A 279 3.24 -2.87 19.60
N VAL A 280 3.91 -3.94 20.01
CA VAL A 280 3.34 -4.97 20.89
C VAL A 280 3.81 -4.86 22.34
N HIS A 281 4.75 -3.95 22.63
CA HIS A 281 5.27 -3.68 23.99
C HIS A 281 5.14 -2.21 24.37
N MET A 282 4.11 -1.51 23.87
CA MET A 282 3.90 -0.07 24.09
C MET A 282 3.82 0.35 25.56
N HIS A 283 3.38 -0.56 26.44
CA HIS A 283 3.29 -0.30 27.88
C HIS A 283 4.53 -0.80 28.67
N GLU A 284 5.55 -1.33 27.99
CA GLU A 284 6.79 -1.80 28.63
C GLU A 284 8.07 -1.28 27.93
N PRO A 285 8.29 0.05 27.80
CA PRO A 285 9.39 0.64 27.02
C PRO A 285 10.80 0.13 27.35
N GLU A 286 11.12 -0.07 28.62
CA GLU A 286 12.43 -0.62 29.04
C GLU A 286 12.63 -2.06 28.56
N LYS A 287 11.59 -2.89 28.64
CA LYS A 287 11.64 -4.28 28.14
C LYS A 287 11.66 -4.30 26.62
N ALA A 288 10.91 -3.42 25.96
CA ALA A 288 10.92 -3.24 24.51
C ALA A 288 12.33 -2.85 24.03
N THR A 289 12.99 -1.91 24.71
CA THR A 289 14.37 -1.49 24.40
C THR A 289 15.36 -2.64 24.56
N ARG A 290 15.25 -3.42 25.65
CA ARG A 290 16.07 -4.62 25.85
C ARG A 290 15.84 -5.66 24.75
N LYS A 291 14.58 -5.93 24.40
CA LYS A 291 14.23 -6.84 23.33
C LYS A 291 14.76 -6.37 21.98
N ALA A 292 14.69 -5.07 21.67
CA ALA A 292 15.23 -4.51 20.43
C ALA A 292 16.75 -4.72 20.33
N LYS A 293 17.49 -4.54 21.43
CA LYS A 293 18.93 -4.87 21.51
C LYS A 293 19.19 -6.35 21.20
N ASP A 294 18.40 -7.24 21.77
CA ASP A 294 18.52 -8.68 21.53
C ASP A 294 18.24 -9.05 20.07
N LEU A 295 17.18 -8.48 19.48
CA LEU A 295 16.83 -8.69 18.07
C LEU A 295 17.93 -8.19 17.12
N VAL A 296 18.52 -7.02 17.40
CA VAL A 296 19.66 -6.49 16.63
C VAL A 296 20.87 -7.42 16.78
N ARG A 297 21.20 -7.87 17.99
CA ARG A 297 22.29 -8.83 18.22
C ARG A 297 22.07 -10.13 17.46
N MET A 298 20.85 -10.67 17.47
CA MET A 298 20.51 -11.89 16.73
C MET A 298 20.70 -11.71 15.22
N ALA A 299 20.24 -10.57 14.68
CA ALA A 299 20.44 -10.24 13.27
C ALA A 299 21.93 -10.10 12.91
N VAL A 300 22.73 -9.47 13.79
CA VAL A 300 24.19 -9.37 13.63
C VAL A 300 24.86 -10.74 13.63
N VAL A 301 24.50 -11.63 14.57
CA VAL A 301 25.05 -13.00 14.58
C VAL A 301 24.72 -13.75 13.29
N LYS A 302 23.48 -13.60 12.79
CA LYS A 302 23.06 -14.22 11.54
C LYS A 302 23.81 -13.65 10.33
N VAL A 303 23.90 -12.32 10.21
CA VAL A 303 24.51 -11.65 9.05
C VAL A 303 26.00 -12.00 8.89
N ARG A 304 26.70 -12.26 10.02
CA ARG A 304 28.10 -12.72 10.03
C ARG A 304 28.30 -14.05 9.30
N LEU A 305 27.29 -14.91 9.32
CA LEU A 305 27.32 -16.25 8.73
C LEU A 305 26.68 -16.29 7.34
N LEU A 306 26.13 -15.16 6.85
CA LEU A 306 25.54 -15.12 5.52
C LEU A 306 26.62 -15.18 4.44
N GLU A 307 26.28 -15.90 3.39
CA GLU A 307 27.06 -16.08 2.18
C GLU A 307 26.34 -15.39 1.00
N PRO A 308 27.09 -14.89 0.01
CA PRO A 308 26.48 -14.36 -1.20
C PRO A 308 25.72 -15.47 -1.94
N LEU A 309 24.46 -15.23 -2.30
CA LEU A 309 23.65 -16.18 -3.06
C LEU A 309 23.33 -15.65 -4.46
N GLN A 310 23.14 -16.58 -5.39
CA GLN A 310 22.75 -16.30 -6.76
C GLN A 310 21.27 -16.54 -6.98
N ARG A 311 20.60 -15.57 -7.61
CA ARG A 311 19.18 -15.72 -7.99
C ARG A 311 19.08 -16.71 -9.15
N ARG A 312 18.30 -17.77 -8.95
CA ARG A 312 17.95 -18.68 -10.04
C ARG A 312 16.87 -18.03 -10.90
N LYS A 313 17.12 -17.97 -12.21
CA LYS A 313 16.09 -17.62 -13.18
C LYS A 313 15.22 -18.86 -13.41
N VAL A 314 13.92 -18.70 -13.22
CA VAL A 314 12.93 -19.74 -13.55
C VAL A 314 12.16 -19.29 -14.77
N LYS A 315 11.89 -20.22 -15.69
CA LYS A 315 10.99 -19.95 -16.82
C LYS A 315 9.57 -19.83 -16.28
N VAL A 316 8.88 -18.76 -16.67
CA VAL A 316 7.49 -18.50 -16.30
C VAL A 316 6.58 -18.98 -17.43
N ASN A 317 5.54 -19.74 -17.09
CA ASN A 317 4.42 -19.96 -17.99
C ASN A 317 3.58 -18.68 -18.06
N HIS A 318 3.31 -18.21 -19.28
CA HIS A 318 2.59 -16.95 -19.53
C HIS A 318 1.06 -17.13 -19.63
N ASN A 319 0.55 -18.25 -19.14
CA ASN A 319 -0.88 -18.48 -18.99
C ASN A 319 -1.36 -18.02 -17.61
N ALA A 320 -2.60 -17.51 -17.54
CA ALA A 320 -3.24 -17.11 -16.30
C ALA A 320 -4.40 -18.03 -15.94
N LEU A 321 -4.61 -18.24 -14.64
CA LEU A 321 -5.83 -18.86 -14.10
C LEU A 321 -6.62 -17.79 -13.35
N VAL A 322 -7.90 -17.64 -13.68
CA VAL A 322 -8.85 -16.80 -12.95
C VAL A 322 -9.91 -17.68 -12.30
N ILE A 323 -10.11 -17.51 -10.99
CA ILE A 323 -11.03 -18.31 -10.19
C ILE A 323 -12.22 -17.44 -9.80
N GLY A 324 -13.39 -17.77 -10.34
CA GLY A 324 -14.64 -17.05 -10.17
C GLY A 324 -14.98 -16.18 -11.37
N GLY A 325 -16.08 -16.48 -12.04
CA GLY A 325 -16.67 -15.76 -13.15
C GLY A 325 -17.64 -14.65 -12.76
N GLY A 326 -17.40 -13.99 -11.62
CA GLY A 326 -18.09 -12.74 -11.26
C GLY A 326 -17.55 -11.52 -12.01
N LEU A 327 -18.08 -10.33 -11.74
CA LEU A 327 -17.61 -9.07 -12.34
C LEU A 327 -16.07 -8.93 -12.31
N SER A 328 -15.46 -9.09 -11.13
CA SER A 328 -14.01 -8.94 -10.96
C SER A 328 -13.20 -9.95 -11.77
N GLY A 329 -13.59 -11.22 -11.77
CA GLY A 329 -12.87 -12.27 -12.48
C GLY A 329 -13.05 -12.16 -13.99
N MET A 330 -14.25 -11.86 -14.48
CA MET A 330 -14.47 -11.61 -15.91
C MET A 330 -13.68 -10.39 -16.40
N SER A 331 -13.67 -9.29 -15.63
CA SER A 331 -12.85 -8.11 -15.97
C SER A 331 -11.35 -8.44 -15.98
N ALA A 332 -10.85 -9.18 -14.99
CA ALA A 332 -9.45 -9.59 -14.95
C ALA A 332 -9.08 -10.52 -16.12
N ALA A 333 -9.97 -11.47 -16.46
CA ALA A 333 -9.74 -12.41 -17.56
C ALA A 333 -9.66 -11.68 -18.90
N LEU A 334 -10.59 -10.76 -19.17
CA LEU A 334 -10.55 -9.95 -20.39
C LEU A 334 -9.29 -9.10 -20.46
N GLU A 335 -8.92 -8.45 -19.37
CA GLU A 335 -7.77 -7.56 -19.35
C GLU A 335 -6.44 -8.30 -19.58
N ILE A 336 -6.33 -9.54 -19.10
CA ILE A 336 -5.16 -10.39 -19.36
C ILE A 336 -5.19 -10.92 -20.80
N ALA A 337 -6.36 -11.29 -21.32
CA ALA A 337 -6.54 -11.73 -22.70
C ALA A 337 -6.26 -10.63 -23.73
N GLU A 338 -6.68 -9.39 -23.46
CA GLU A 338 -6.39 -8.19 -24.27
C GLU A 338 -4.89 -7.86 -24.29
N GLN A 339 -4.12 -8.41 -23.34
CA GLN A 339 -2.67 -8.36 -23.29
C GLN A 339 -1.97 -9.51 -24.04
N ASP A 340 -2.72 -10.29 -24.81
CA ASP A 340 -2.32 -11.46 -25.62
C ASP A 340 -1.89 -12.71 -24.83
N TYR A 341 -2.39 -12.85 -23.59
CA TYR A 341 -2.13 -14.03 -22.76
C TYR A 341 -3.34 -14.97 -22.71
N ASP A 342 -3.08 -16.28 -22.74
CA ASP A 342 -4.10 -17.30 -22.50
C ASP A 342 -4.60 -17.27 -21.06
N VAL A 343 -5.93 -17.31 -20.88
CA VAL A 343 -6.59 -17.25 -19.58
C VAL A 343 -7.54 -18.42 -19.41
N TYR A 344 -7.38 -19.17 -18.33
CA TYR A 344 -8.31 -20.21 -17.91
C TYR A 344 -9.25 -19.60 -16.86
N LEU A 345 -10.51 -19.38 -17.22
CA LEU A 345 -11.52 -18.82 -16.32
C LEU A 345 -12.40 -19.95 -15.77
N VAL A 346 -12.29 -20.21 -14.47
CA VAL A 346 -13.03 -21.28 -13.78
C VAL A 346 -14.14 -20.70 -12.92
N GLU A 347 -15.39 -21.07 -13.19
CA GLU A 347 -16.58 -20.70 -12.41
C GLU A 347 -17.25 -21.96 -11.83
N LYS A 348 -17.57 -21.90 -10.54
CA LYS A 348 -18.19 -23.01 -9.81
C LYS A 348 -19.67 -23.21 -10.16
N GLU A 349 -20.35 -22.14 -10.52
CA GLU A 349 -21.75 -22.14 -10.93
C GLU A 349 -21.87 -22.38 -12.44
N ARG A 350 -23.09 -22.66 -12.91
CA ARG A 350 -23.36 -22.84 -14.35
C ARG A 350 -23.33 -21.52 -15.14
N GLN A 351 -23.54 -20.39 -14.47
CA GLN A 351 -23.66 -19.09 -15.09
C GLN A 351 -22.61 -18.11 -14.54
N LEU A 352 -22.13 -17.24 -15.42
CA LEU A 352 -21.26 -16.12 -15.08
C LEU A 352 -22.04 -14.95 -14.49
N GLY A 353 -21.37 -14.07 -13.76
CA GLY A 353 -21.90 -12.79 -13.26
C GLY A 353 -21.85 -12.64 -11.74
N GLY A 354 -21.87 -13.74 -10.99
CA GLY A 354 -21.80 -13.73 -9.53
C GLY A 354 -22.87 -12.83 -8.91
N ASN A 355 -22.48 -11.99 -7.93
CA ASN A 355 -23.43 -11.12 -7.23
C ASN A 355 -24.07 -10.04 -8.14
N LEU A 356 -23.43 -9.66 -9.25
CA LEU A 356 -23.97 -8.64 -10.15
C LEU A 356 -25.28 -9.09 -10.82
N GLN A 357 -25.53 -10.40 -10.94
CA GLN A 357 -26.80 -10.94 -11.41
C GLN A 357 -28.00 -10.49 -10.56
N ARG A 358 -27.77 -10.15 -9.28
CA ARG A 358 -28.83 -9.76 -8.33
C ARG A 358 -29.05 -8.26 -8.27
N ILE A 359 -28.23 -7.46 -8.96
CA ILE A 359 -28.25 -6.00 -8.89
C ILE A 359 -28.85 -5.45 -10.18
N HIS A 360 -30.13 -5.08 -10.13
CA HIS A 360 -30.86 -4.60 -11.33
C HIS A 360 -30.83 -3.09 -11.50
N PHE A 361 -30.58 -2.34 -10.43
CA PHE A 361 -30.64 -0.88 -10.42
C PHE A 361 -29.43 -0.30 -9.69
N LEU A 362 -28.88 0.79 -10.24
CA LEU A 362 -27.84 1.59 -9.59
C LEU A 362 -28.41 2.96 -9.22
N PHE A 363 -27.91 3.54 -8.14
CA PHE A 363 -28.37 4.84 -7.63
C PHE A 363 -28.18 5.98 -8.64
N ASN A 364 -27.22 5.85 -9.56
CA ASN A 364 -26.90 6.82 -10.60
C ASN A 364 -27.68 6.59 -11.91
N GLY A 365 -28.67 5.69 -11.90
CA GLY A 365 -29.46 5.35 -13.10
C GLY A 365 -28.72 4.46 -14.11
N GLY A 366 -27.53 3.96 -13.77
CA GLY A 366 -26.80 3.02 -14.60
C GLY A 366 -27.55 1.69 -14.78
N LYS A 367 -27.21 0.96 -15.85
CA LYS A 367 -27.90 -0.26 -16.26
C LYS A 367 -27.01 -1.50 -16.05
N PRO A 368 -26.94 -2.03 -14.82
CA PRO A 368 -25.96 -3.06 -14.46
C PRO A 368 -26.15 -4.39 -15.21
N GLN A 369 -27.38 -4.75 -15.58
CA GLN A 369 -27.65 -5.98 -16.32
C GLN A 369 -27.18 -5.90 -17.77
N GLU A 370 -27.42 -4.77 -18.46
CA GLU A 370 -26.90 -4.57 -19.83
C GLU A 370 -25.35 -4.64 -19.87
N GLN A 371 -24.69 -4.09 -18.85
CA GLN A 371 -23.24 -4.14 -18.71
C GLN A 371 -22.73 -5.54 -18.39
N LEU A 372 -23.46 -6.28 -17.54
CA LEU A 372 -23.15 -7.68 -17.24
C LEU A 372 -23.27 -8.56 -18.49
N ASP A 373 -24.35 -8.42 -19.26
CA ASP A 373 -24.56 -9.18 -20.49
C ASP A 373 -23.45 -8.89 -21.51
N SER A 374 -23.11 -7.61 -21.70
CA SER A 374 -21.99 -7.21 -22.56
C SER A 374 -20.66 -7.83 -22.12
N LEU A 375 -20.40 -7.86 -20.81
CA LEU A 375 -19.19 -8.46 -20.25
C LEU A 375 -19.14 -9.97 -20.47
N ILE A 376 -20.25 -10.68 -20.26
CA ILE A 376 -20.37 -12.12 -20.49
C ILE A 376 -20.14 -12.45 -21.96
N GLU A 377 -20.73 -11.71 -22.89
CA GLU A 377 -20.55 -11.92 -24.32
C GLU A 377 -19.10 -11.70 -24.75
N ARG A 378 -18.45 -10.64 -24.24
CA ARG A 378 -17.01 -10.41 -24.49
C ARG A 378 -16.14 -11.56 -23.97
N VAL A 379 -16.44 -12.08 -22.78
CA VAL A 379 -15.70 -13.22 -22.21
C VAL A 379 -15.87 -14.47 -23.07
N LYS A 380 -17.10 -14.79 -23.48
CA LYS A 380 -17.39 -15.98 -24.29
C LYS A 380 -16.86 -15.89 -25.72
N GLY A 381 -16.79 -14.68 -26.28
CA GLY A 381 -16.33 -14.42 -27.64
C GLY A 381 -14.82 -14.18 -27.77
N ASN A 382 -14.04 -14.29 -26.69
CA ASN A 382 -12.59 -14.07 -26.73
C ASN A 382 -11.84 -15.41 -26.81
N ASP A 383 -11.11 -15.62 -27.91
CA ASP A 383 -10.40 -16.86 -28.21
C ASP A 383 -9.23 -17.17 -27.25
N LYS A 384 -8.76 -16.19 -26.48
CA LYS A 384 -7.73 -16.37 -25.45
C LYS A 384 -8.31 -16.78 -24.09
N ILE A 385 -9.64 -16.79 -23.93
CA ILE A 385 -10.30 -17.15 -22.67
C ILE A 385 -10.88 -18.56 -22.77
N HIS A 386 -10.25 -19.49 -22.06
CA HIS A 386 -10.69 -20.86 -21.88
C HIS A 386 -11.66 -20.93 -20.69
N LEU A 387 -12.96 -20.82 -20.98
CA LEU A 387 -14.03 -20.78 -19.97
C LEU A 387 -14.48 -22.17 -19.52
N TYR A 388 -14.46 -22.41 -18.21
CA TYR A 388 -14.97 -23.61 -17.55
C TYR A 388 -16.02 -23.23 -16.49
N THR A 389 -17.30 -23.48 -16.77
CA THR A 389 -18.38 -23.36 -15.78
C THR A 389 -18.66 -24.70 -15.11
N ASP A 390 -19.47 -24.71 -14.05
CA ASP A 390 -19.79 -25.93 -13.27
C ASP A 390 -18.53 -26.70 -12.83
N THR A 391 -17.46 -25.96 -12.53
CA THR A 391 -16.13 -26.50 -12.29
C THR A 391 -15.54 -25.92 -11.01
N LYS A 392 -15.09 -26.79 -10.11
CA LYS A 392 -14.44 -26.39 -8.85
C LYS A 392 -13.00 -26.88 -8.83
N ILE A 393 -12.10 -26.02 -8.41
CA ILE A 393 -10.69 -26.38 -8.21
C ILE A 393 -10.59 -27.28 -6.98
N SER A 394 -9.90 -28.42 -7.14
CA SER A 394 -9.64 -29.39 -6.07
C SER A 394 -8.31 -29.11 -5.37
N SER A 395 -7.26 -28.81 -6.13
CA SER A 395 -5.94 -28.47 -5.60
C SER A 395 -5.14 -27.59 -6.57
N ILE A 396 -4.23 -26.82 -6.00
CA ILE A 396 -3.25 -26.02 -6.74
C ILE A 396 -1.88 -26.35 -6.16
N GLU A 397 -0.97 -26.78 -7.02
CA GLU A 397 0.39 -27.20 -6.66
C GLU A 397 1.44 -26.42 -7.45
N GLY A 398 2.70 -26.44 -7.01
CA GLY A 398 3.82 -25.79 -7.70
C GLY A 398 4.27 -24.47 -7.06
N PHE A 399 4.83 -23.58 -7.87
CA PHE A 399 5.40 -22.30 -7.42
C PHE A 399 5.20 -21.21 -8.48
N LEU A 400 5.59 -19.97 -8.17
CA LEU A 400 5.44 -18.82 -9.07
C LEU A 400 5.99 -19.12 -10.48
N GLY A 401 5.11 -18.98 -11.48
CA GLY A 401 5.43 -19.22 -12.90
C GLY A 401 5.37 -20.68 -13.34
N LYS A 402 5.19 -21.64 -12.43
CA LYS A 402 4.95 -23.06 -12.75
C LYS A 402 3.96 -23.66 -11.75
N VAL A 403 2.68 -23.47 -12.06
CA VAL A 403 1.55 -23.89 -11.23
C VAL A 403 0.79 -25.01 -11.95
N PHE A 404 0.41 -26.05 -11.21
CA PHE A 404 -0.43 -27.14 -11.68
C PHE A 404 -1.77 -27.05 -10.97
N VAL A 405 -2.86 -27.10 -11.73
CA VAL A 405 -4.21 -26.86 -11.24
C VAL A 405 -5.03 -28.11 -11.51
N PHE A 406 -5.62 -28.64 -10.48
CA PHE A 406 -6.52 -29.80 -10.56
C PHE A 406 -7.94 -29.33 -10.28
N TRP A 407 -8.90 -29.83 -11.04
CA TRP A 407 -10.31 -29.46 -10.86
C TRP A 407 -11.24 -30.66 -11.01
N MET A 408 -12.41 -30.53 -10.40
CA MET A 408 -13.52 -31.45 -10.50
C MET A 408 -14.69 -30.72 -11.17
N GLY A 409 -15.17 -31.26 -12.29
CA GLY A 409 -16.24 -30.67 -13.09
C GLY A 409 -16.66 -31.61 -14.23
N ASN A 410 -17.77 -31.29 -14.89
CA ASN A 410 -18.29 -32.12 -15.97
C ASN A 410 -17.39 -31.98 -17.20
N SER A 411 -16.49 -32.95 -17.38
CA SER A 411 -15.49 -32.96 -18.44
C SER A 411 -16.12 -33.20 -19.80
N SER A 412 -16.47 -32.14 -20.52
CA SER A 412 -16.75 -32.21 -21.97
C SER A 412 -15.65 -31.60 -22.85
N ARG A 413 -14.61 -31.00 -22.26
CA ARG A 413 -13.38 -30.60 -22.99
C ARG A 413 -12.12 -30.86 -22.16
N ARG A 414 -11.56 -32.06 -22.29
CA ARG A 414 -10.11 -32.27 -22.12
C ARG A 414 -9.45 -31.82 -23.42
N GLN A 415 -8.65 -30.78 -23.37
CA GLN A 415 -7.53 -30.60 -24.31
C GLN A 415 -6.30 -30.21 -23.49
N ASP A 416 -5.17 -30.73 -23.96
CA ASP A 416 -3.90 -31.03 -23.28
C ASP A 416 -3.18 -29.87 -22.57
#